data_AF-A0A9D1EZG4-F1
#
_entry.id   AF-A0A9D1EZG4-F1
#
_cell.length_a   1.000
_cell.length_b   1.000
_cell.length_c   1.000
_cell.angle_alpha   90.00
_cell.angle_beta   90.00
_cell.angle_gamma   90.00
#
_symmetry.space_group_name_H-M   'P 1'
#
loop_
_entity.id
_entity.type
_entity.pdbx_description
1 polymer ?
#
loop_
_entity_poly.entity_id
_entity_poly.type
_entity_poly.pdbx_seq_one_letter_code
_entity_poly.pdbx_strand_id
1 'polypeptide(L)'
;MDKSLLKLVLLISAFIGGLCGILTIIPYVGQIVFWVLLCLASVIVMTFLMRVRILELFTVQESVTLGAIIGFVSFMVFCIIYVPAVVILMKFFNYYSNYGVSIILSSANFWIILILSVFMAVLSATLNAFSGFLTFYVKEFIKTLDKNEERRHNQFK
;
A
#
# COMPACT_ATOMS: atom_id res chain seq x y z
N MET A 1 15.18 14.01 -2.16
CA MET A 1 15.07 12.55 -2.29
C MET A 1 15.83 12.07 -3.52
N ASP A 2 16.71 11.09 -3.34
CA ASP A 2 17.52 10.56 -4.44
C ASP A 2 16.66 9.79 -5.45
N LYS A 3 16.95 9.99 -6.75
CA LYS A 3 16.24 9.31 -7.85
C LYS A 3 16.29 7.79 -7.72
N SER A 4 17.39 7.26 -7.21
CA SER A 4 17.59 5.82 -7.00
C SER A 4 16.66 5.26 -5.93
N LEU A 5 16.46 6.00 -4.83
CA LEU A 5 15.57 5.60 -3.74
C LEU A 5 14.11 5.63 -4.20
N LEU A 6 13.70 6.65 -4.94
CA LEU A 6 12.35 6.72 -5.51
C LEU A 6 12.05 5.53 -6.43
N LYS A 7 12.98 5.18 -7.33
CA LYS A 7 12.83 4.00 -8.21
C LYS A 7 12.65 2.71 -7.42
N LEU A 8 13.40 2.55 -6.33
CA LEU A 8 13.28 1.36 -5.46
C LEU A 8 11.91 1.31 -4.76
N VAL A 9 11.43 2.44 -4.23
CA VAL A 9 10.10 2.54 -3.62
C VAL A 9 9.01 2.17 -4.63
N LEU A 10 9.10 2.71 -5.85
CA LEU A 10 8.17 2.40 -6.94
C LEU A 10 8.18 0.91 -7.32
N LEU A 11 9.36 0.30 -7.37
CA LEU A 11 9.50 -1.13 -7.69
C LEU A 11 8.89 -2.02 -6.61
N ILE A 12 9.14 -1.71 -5.33
CA ILE A 12 8.60 -2.49 -4.21
C ILE A 12 7.08 -2.28 -4.08
N SER A 13 6.59 -1.06 -4.25
CA SER A 13 5.14 -0.79 -4.19
C SER A 13 4.39 -1.46 -5.34
N ALA A 14 4.97 -1.46 -6.55
CA ALA A 14 4.44 -2.20 -7.69
C ALA A 14 4.40 -3.71 -7.41
N PHE A 15 5.47 -4.27 -6.84
CA PHE A 15 5.53 -5.69 -6.48
C PHE A 15 4.44 -6.08 -5.47
N ILE A 16 4.25 -5.28 -4.41
CA ILE A 16 3.16 -5.51 -3.44
C ILE A 16 1.79 -5.40 -4.11
N GLY A 17 1.58 -4.38 -4.94
CA GLY A 17 0.34 -4.21 -5.69
C GLY A 17 0.01 -5.44 -6.55
N GLY A 18 1.00 -5.97 -7.26
CA GLY A 18 0.82 -7.14 -8.10
C GLY A 18 0.56 -8.42 -7.32
N LEU A 19 1.30 -8.63 -6.23
CA LEU A 19 1.08 -9.77 -5.34
C LEU A 19 -0.33 -9.74 -4.74
N CYS A 20 -0.76 -8.58 -4.23
CA CYS A 20 -2.11 -8.36 -3.73
C CYS A 20 -3.17 -8.57 -4.83
N GLY A 21 -2.87 -8.19 -6.08
CA GLY A 21 -3.76 -8.39 -7.23
C GLY A 21 -4.10 -9.86 -7.46
N ILE A 22 -3.10 -10.73 -7.34
CA ILE A 22 -3.28 -12.19 -7.47
C ILE A 22 -3.99 -12.77 -6.25
N LEU A 23 -3.54 -12.41 -5.04
CA LEU A 23 -4.14 -12.89 -3.77
C LEU A 23 -5.63 -12.54 -3.63
N THR A 24 -6.04 -11.39 -4.17
CA THR A 24 -7.42 -10.91 -4.06
C THR A 24 -8.44 -11.72 -4.87
N ILE A 25 -7.98 -12.60 -5.75
CA ILE A 25 -8.82 -13.55 -6.48
C ILE A 25 -9.43 -14.59 -5.53
N ILE A 26 -8.76 -14.90 -4.41
CA ILE A 26 -9.23 -15.87 -3.42
C ILE A 26 -10.36 -15.23 -2.58
N PRO A 27 -11.56 -15.84 -2.50
CA PRO A 27 -12.69 -15.31 -1.75
C PRO A 27 -12.36 -15.28 -0.24
N TYR A 28 -12.98 -14.35 0.48
CA TYR A 28 -12.73 -14.02 1.90
C TYR A 28 -11.33 -13.45 2.20
N VAL A 29 -10.27 -14.14 1.78
CA VAL A 29 -8.87 -13.66 1.90
C VAL A 29 -8.70 -12.35 1.12
N GLY A 30 -9.28 -12.27 -0.07
CA GLY A 30 -9.13 -11.10 -0.92
C GLY A 30 -9.72 -9.82 -0.34
N GLN A 31 -10.81 -9.90 0.44
CA GLN A 31 -11.36 -8.71 1.09
C GLN A 31 -10.39 -8.14 2.12
N ILE A 32 -9.76 -9.02 2.91
CA ILE A 32 -8.76 -8.61 3.91
C ILE A 32 -7.54 -8.01 3.20
N VAL A 33 -7.02 -8.68 2.17
CA VAL A 33 -5.87 -8.21 1.39
C VAL A 33 -6.15 -6.85 0.74
N PHE A 34 -7.38 -6.63 0.25
CA PHE A 34 -7.80 -5.36 -0.32
C PHE A 34 -7.75 -4.22 0.72
N TRP A 35 -8.27 -4.43 1.92
CA TRP A 35 -8.21 -3.41 2.98
C TRP A 35 -6.79 -3.15 3.46
N VAL A 36 -5.96 -4.20 3.55
CA VAL A 36 -4.54 -4.06 3.88
C VAL A 36 -3.80 -3.26 2.81
N LEU A 37 -4.07 -3.51 1.52
CA LEU A 37 -3.49 -2.74 0.43
C LEU A 37 -3.95 -1.26 0.47
N LEU A 38 -5.24 -1.02 0.71
CA LEU A 38 -5.84 0.30 0.67
C LEU A 38 -5.39 1.19 1.84
N CYS A 39 -5.12 0.62 3.02
CA CYS A 39 -4.79 1.39 4.22
C CYS A 39 -3.35 1.22 4.70
N LEU A 40 -2.72 0.05 4.53
CA LEU A 40 -1.49 -0.34 5.23
C LEU A 40 -0.31 -0.62 4.30
N ALA A 41 -0.46 -0.42 2.98
CA ALA A 41 0.63 -0.64 2.04
C ALA A 41 1.86 0.22 2.35
N SER A 42 1.66 1.50 2.72
CA SER A 42 2.77 2.37 3.12
C SER A 42 3.48 1.89 4.37
N VAL A 43 2.76 1.43 5.39
CA VAL A 43 3.35 0.88 6.62
C VAL A 43 4.26 -0.30 6.30
N ILE A 44 3.79 -1.23 5.47
CA ILE A 44 4.54 -2.44 5.09
C ILE A 44 5.82 -2.06 4.33
N VAL A 45 5.68 -1.26 3.26
CA VAL A 45 6.81 -0.85 2.42
C VAL A 45 7.82 -0.03 3.22
N MET A 46 7.37 1.02 3.92
CA MET A 46 8.26 1.91 4.66
C MET A 46 8.97 1.15 5.78
N THR A 47 8.26 0.30 6.54
CA THR A 47 8.89 -0.52 7.58
C THR A 47 9.93 -1.47 7.01
N PHE A 48 9.65 -2.09 5.86
CA PHE A 48 10.61 -2.94 5.17
C PHE A 48 11.87 -2.18 4.75
N LEU A 49 11.74 -1.04 4.04
CA LEU A 49 12.91 -0.26 3.61
C LEU A 49 13.70 0.32 4.79
N MET A 50 13.03 0.68 5.89
CA MET A 50 13.69 1.12 7.11
C MET A 50 14.50 0.01 7.78
N ARG A 51 14.01 -1.24 7.78
CA ARG A 51 14.77 -2.39 8.31
C ARG A 51 16.04 -2.68 7.54
N VAL A 52 16.01 -2.49 6.21
CA VAL A 52 17.20 -2.63 5.35
C VAL A 52 18.14 -1.41 5.45
N ARG A 53 17.81 -0.41 6.29
CA ARG A 53 18.55 0.86 6.47
C ARG A 53 18.70 1.68 5.18
N ILE A 54 17.84 1.45 4.20
CA ILE A 54 17.85 2.20 2.92
C ILE A 54 17.00 3.48 3.04
N LEU A 55 15.99 3.47 3.92
CA LEU A 55 15.11 4.61 4.12
C LEU A 55 15.35 5.25 5.50
N GLU A 56 15.91 6.45 5.49
CA GLU A 56 15.88 7.36 6.62
C GLU A 56 14.80 8.40 6.37
N LEU A 57 13.77 8.40 7.22
CA LEU A 57 12.72 9.42 7.20
C LEU A 57 13.23 10.59 8.04
N PHE A 58 13.52 11.71 7.40
CA PHE A 58 14.03 12.90 8.09
C PHE A 58 12.93 13.89 8.42
N THR A 59 11.85 13.90 7.62
CA THR A 59 10.76 14.87 7.75
C THR A 59 9.39 14.23 7.62
N VAL A 60 8.40 14.84 8.26
CA VAL A 60 6.99 14.44 8.15
C VAL A 60 6.50 14.52 6.70
N GLN A 61 6.89 15.59 5.99
CA GLN A 61 6.50 15.82 4.59
C GLN A 61 6.99 14.68 3.69
N GLU A 62 8.25 14.27 3.81
CA GLU A 62 8.78 13.16 3.02
C GLU A 62 8.03 11.85 3.30
N SER A 63 7.69 11.59 4.57
CA SER A 63 6.95 10.38 4.95
C SER A 63 5.54 10.35 4.35
N VAL A 64 4.84 11.49 4.40
CA VAL A 64 3.50 11.63 3.80
C VAL A 64 3.56 11.45 2.28
N THR A 65 4.50 12.11 1.61
CA THR A 65 4.65 12.02 0.15
C THR A 65 5.00 10.60 -0.29
N LEU A 66 5.92 9.93 0.42
CA LEU A 66 6.23 8.53 0.15
C LEU A 66 5.03 7.61 0.38
N GLY A 67 4.30 7.81 1.48
CA GLY A 67 3.07 7.07 1.76
C GLY A 67 2.04 7.19 0.64
N ALA A 68 1.82 8.41 0.13
CA ALA A 68 0.92 8.65 -0.99
C ALA A 68 1.37 7.95 -2.27
N ILE A 69 2.66 8.08 -2.63
CA ILE A 69 3.23 7.44 -3.83
C ILE A 69 3.09 5.92 -3.74
N ILE A 70 3.39 5.34 -2.58
CA ILE A 70 3.29 3.89 -2.36
C ILE A 70 1.84 3.44 -2.58
N GLY A 71 0.88 4.08 -1.91
CA GLY A 71 -0.54 3.70 -2.00
C GLY A 71 -1.13 3.89 -3.40
N PHE A 72 -0.74 4.94 -4.12
CA PHE A 72 -1.18 5.16 -5.49
C PHE A 72 -0.66 4.06 -6.43
N VAL A 73 0.66 3.83 -6.40
CA VAL A 73 1.32 2.92 -7.33
C VAL A 73 0.92 1.47 -7.06
N SER A 74 0.88 1.06 -5.79
CA SER A 74 0.45 -0.29 -5.42
C SER A 74 -0.99 -0.55 -5.88
N PHE A 75 -1.89 0.42 -5.74
CA PHE A 75 -3.28 0.26 -6.15
C PHE A 75 -3.46 0.27 -7.68
N MET A 76 -2.72 1.11 -8.40
CA MET A 76 -2.74 1.12 -9.87
C MET A 76 -2.27 -0.23 -10.45
N VAL A 77 -1.17 -0.78 -9.92
CA VAL A 77 -0.66 -2.09 -10.35
C VAL A 77 -1.63 -3.21 -9.96
N PHE A 78 -2.23 -3.12 -8.77
CA PHE A 78 -3.31 -4.01 -8.36
C PHE A 78 -4.45 -4.02 -9.37
N CYS A 79 -4.95 -2.85 -9.80
CA CYS A 79 -6.04 -2.76 -10.78
C CYS A 79 -5.67 -3.39 -12.13
N ILE A 80 -4.46 -3.15 -12.63
CA ILE A 80 -3.97 -3.69 -13.91
C ILE A 80 -3.98 -5.22 -13.90
N ILE A 81 -3.72 -5.86 -12.75
CA ILE A 81 -3.66 -7.32 -12.63
C ILE A 81 -5.02 -7.90 -12.26
N TYR A 82 -5.66 -7.36 -11.23
CA TYR A 82 -6.89 -7.90 -10.65
C TYR A 82 -8.10 -7.73 -11.57
N VAL A 83 -8.28 -6.55 -12.17
CA VAL A 83 -9.49 -6.28 -12.98
C VAL A 83 -9.58 -7.20 -14.20
N PRO A 84 -8.53 -7.35 -15.04
CA PRO A 84 -8.58 -8.28 -16.16
C PRO A 84 -8.73 -9.74 -15.71
N ALA A 85 -8.04 -10.14 -14.65
CA ALA A 85 -8.14 -11.50 -14.11
C ALA A 85 -9.59 -11.83 -13.72
N VAL A 86 -10.25 -10.95 -12.97
CA VAL A 86 -11.64 -11.15 -12.54
C VAL A 86 -12.61 -11.17 -13.72
N VAL A 87 -12.42 -10.32 -14.73
CA VAL A 87 -13.25 -10.32 -15.94
C VAL A 87 -13.14 -11.66 -16.69
N ILE A 88 -11.93 -12.22 -16.80
CA ILE A 88 -11.70 -13.54 -17.40
C ILE A 88 -12.38 -14.64 -16.57
N LEU A 89 -12.17 -14.63 -15.25
CA LEU A 89 -12.76 -15.60 -14.32
C LEU A 89 -14.30 -15.58 -14.36
N MET A 90 -14.92 -14.41 -14.48
CA MET A 90 -16.37 -14.30 -14.64
C MET A 90 -16.86 -14.84 -15.97
N LYS A 91 -16.23 -14.42 -17.07
CA LYS A 91 -16.73 -14.74 -18.41
C LYS A 91 -16.58 -16.22 -18.77
N PHE A 92 -15.52 -16.86 -18.28
CA PHE A 92 -15.21 -18.26 -18.64
C PHE A 92 -15.58 -19.28 -17.56
N PHE A 93 -15.53 -18.90 -16.29
CA PHE A 93 -15.71 -19.85 -15.18
C PHE A 93 -16.94 -19.54 -14.29
N ASN A 94 -17.70 -18.47 -14.57
CA ASN A 94 -18.81 -17.99 -13.72
C ASN A 94 -18.41 -17.85 -12.24
N TYR A 95 -17.13 -17.53 -12.00
CA TYR A 95 -16.57 -17.47 -10.66
C TYR A 95 -16.64 -16.05 -10.09
N TYR A 96 -17.34 -15.90 -8.97
CA TYR A 96 -17.53 -14.62 -8.29
C TYR A 96 -16.56 -14.51 -7.10
N SER A 97 -15.38 -13.90 -7.32
CA SER A 97 -14.38 -13.76 -6.24
C SER A 97 -14.87 -12.84 -5.11
N ASN A 98 -15.51 -11.72 -5.47
CA ASN A 98 -16.01 -10.71 -4.55
C ASN A 98 -17.34 -10.14 -5.06
N TYR A 99 -18.43 -10.36 -4.33
CA TYR A 99 -19.80 -10.06 -4.80
C TYR A 99 -20.00 -8.59 -5.24
N GLY A 100 -19.50 -7.63 -4.47
CA GLY A 100 -19.61 -6.20 -4.81
C GLY A 100 -18.83 -5.81 -6.08
N VAL A 101 -17.61 -6.32 -6.23
CA VAL A 101 -16.78 -6.04 -7.42
C VAL A 101 -17.34 -6.73 -8.66
N SER A 102 -17.93 -7.90 -8.46
CA SER A 102 -18.55 -8.69 -9.53
C SER A 102 -19.77 -8.02 -10.15
N ILE A 103 -20.63 -7.44 -9.33
CA ILE A 103 -21.83 -6.73 -9.80
C ILE A 103 -21.44 -5.49 -10.62
N ILE A 104 -20.43 -4.75 -10.12
CA ILE A 104 -19.91 -3.56 -10.80
C ILE A 104 -19.29 -3.96 -12.13
N LEU A 105 -18.42 -4.97 -12.16
CA LEU A 105 -17.74 -5.42 -13.38
C LEU A 105 -18.69 -6.06 -14.40
N SER A 106 -19.77 -6.70 -13.96
CA SER A 106 -20.75 -7.31 -14.86
C SER A 106 -21.63 -6.29 -15.58
N SER A 107 -21.79 -5.08 -15.01
CA SER A 107 -22.78 -4.10 -15.46
C SER A 107 -22.15 -2.81 -15.99
N ALA A 108 -20.89 -2.54 -15.62
CA ALA A 108 -20.21 -1.28 -15.94
C ALA A 108 -19.50 -1.33 -17.29
N ASN A 109 -19.55 -0.19 -17.99
CA ASN A 109 -18.74 0.04 -19.19
C ASN A 109 -17.25 0.21 -18.83
N PHE A 110 -16.35 -0.13 -19.76
CA PHE A 110 -14.90 -0.02 -19.59
C PHE A 110 -14.46 1.34 -19.04
N TRP A 111 -15.04 2.44 -19.55
CA TRP A 111 -14.74 3.80 -19.10
C TRP A 111 -15.04 4.04 -17.62
N ILE A 112 -16.13 3.46 -17.11
CA ILE A 112 -16.51 3.58 -15.69
C ILE A 112 -15.52 2.81 -14.82
N ILE A 113 -15.10 1.62 -15.26
CA ILE A 113 -14.10 0.80 -14.54
C ILE A 113 -12.76 1.53 -14.47
N LEU A 114 -12.35 2.18 -15.55
CA LEU A 114 -11.12 2.97 -15.60
C LEU A 114 -11.19 4.17 -14.63
N ILE A 115 -12.26 4.97 -14.70
CA ILE A 115 -12.44 6.13 -13.81
C ILE A 115 -12.49 5.68 -12.34
N LEU A 116 -13.22 4.61 -12.04
CA LEU A 116 -13.31 4.08 -10.68
C LEU A 116 -11.95 3.57 -10.19
N SER A 117 -11.16 2.92 -11.05
CA SER A 117 -9.81 2.45 -10.70
C SER A 117 -8.89 3.62 -10.35
N VAL A 118 -8.91 4.69 -11.14
CA VAL A 118 -8.12 5.90 -10.86
C VAL A 118 -8.60 6.59 -9.58
N PHE A 119 -9.91 6.72 -9.39
CA PHE A 119 -10.48 7.29 -8.18
C PHE A 119 -10.04 6.51 -6.93
N MET A 120 -10.15 5.18 -6.98
CA MET A 120 -9.73 4.33 -5.87
C MET A 120 -8.22 4.36 -5.64
N ALA A 121 -7.40 4.54 -6.69
CA ALA A 121 -5.97 4.75 -6.55
C ALA A 121 -5.65 6.07 -5.82
N VAL A 122 -6.39 7.14 -6.09
CA VAL A 122 -6.25 8.43 -5.38
C VAL A 122 -6.72 8.31 -3.92
N LEU A 123 -7.80 7.58 -3.67
CA LEU A 123 -8.25 7.28 -2.30
C LEU A 123 -7.19 6.49 -1.52
N SER A 124 -6.64 5.44 -2.15
CA SER A 124 -5.52 4.65 -1.61
C SER A 124 -4.31 5.52 -1.33
N ALA A 125 -3.96 6.46 -2.22
CA ALA A 125 -2.88 7.41 -2.01
C ALA A 125 -3.12 8.24 -0.74
N THR A 126 -4.33 8.77 -0.56
CA THR A 126 -4.68 9.60 0.60
C THR A 126 -4.58 8.82 1.91
N LEU A 127 -5.16 7.63 1.97
CA LEU A 127 -5.14 6.78 3.16
C LEU A 127 -3.72 6.31 3.50
N ASN A 128 -2.93 5.95 2.49
CA ASN A 128 -1.55 5.55 2.70
C ASN A 128 -0.63 6.73 3.02
N ALA A 129 -0.95 7.97 2.60
CA ALA A 129 -0.27 9.18 3.08
C ALA A 129 -0.46 9.34 4.59
N PHE A 130 -1.69 9.13 5.09
CA PHE A 130 -1.98 9.15 6.51
C PHE A 130 -1.26 8.02 7.28
N SER A 131 -1.24 6.80 6.73
CA SER A 131 -0.49 5.71 7.34
C SER A 131 1.03 5.94 7.31
N GLY A 132 1.55 6.59 6.27
CA GLY A 132 2.95 7.02 6.18
C GLY A 132 3.29 8.09 7.21
N PHE A 133 2.38 9.03 7.44
CA PHE A 133 2.46 9.99 8.55
C PHE A 133 2.53 9.28 9.91
N LEU A 134 1.61 8.35 10.17
CA LEU A 134 1.57 7.62 11.44
C LEU A 134 2.86 6.81 11.66
N THR A 135 3.38 6.18 10.61
CA THR A 135 4.65 5.42 10.64
C THR A 135 5.83 6.28 11.07
N PHE A 136 5.89 7.54 10.63
CA PHE A 136 6.92 8.49 11.06
C PHE A 136 6.85 8.77 12.56
N TYR A 137 5.67 9.13 13.07
CA TYR A 137 5.48 9.46 14.48
C TYR A 137 5.76 8.29 15.40
N VAL A 138 5.30 7.08 15.05
CA VAL A 138 5.57 5.88 15.84
C VAL A 138 7.06 5.59 15.91
N LYS A 139 7.79 5.75 14.79
CA LYS A 139 9.25 5.57 14.76
C LYS A 139 9.99 6.60 15.62
N GLU A 140 9.61 7.87 15.51
CA GLU A 140 10.24 8.95 16.29
C GLU A 140 9.98 8.78 17.80
N PHE A 141 8.79 8.33 18.16
CA PHE A 141 8.44 7.99 19.54
C PHE A 141 9.30 6.84 20.07
N ILE A 142 9.43 5.73 19.33
CA ILE A 142 10.29 4.59 19.73
C ILE A 142 11.74 5.04 19.90
N LYS A 143 12.29 5.81 18.94
CA LYS A 143 13.65 6.35 19.03
C LYS A 143 13.87 7.22 20.27
N THR A 144 12.84 7.96 20.68
CA THR A 144 12.88 8.81 21.88
C THR A 144 12.88 7.96 23.15
N LEU A 145 12.11 6.87 23.19
CA LEU A 145 12.11 5.92 24.30
C LEU A 145 13.48 5.24 24.46
N ASP A 146 14.04 4.70 23.37
CA ASP A 146 15.34 4.02 23.39
C ASP A 146 16.44 4.96 23.92
N LYS A 147 16.47 6.21 23.44
CA LYS A 147 17.44 7.23 23.88
C LYS A 147 17.29 7.58 25.37
N ASN A 148 16.06 7.58 25.89
CA ASN A 148 15.81 7.85 27.30
C ASN A 148 16.25 6.66 28.18
N GLU A 149 16.09 5.43 27.71
CA GLU A 149 16.60 4.23 28.39
C GLU A 149 18.13 4.19 28.45
N GLU A 150 18.81 4.48 27.34
CA GLU A 150 20.28 4.60 27.29
C GLU A 150 20.79 5.66 28.28
N ARG A 151 20.13 6.82 28.35
CA ARG A 151 20.47 7.87 29.33
C ARG A 151 20.31 7.39 30.77
N ARG A 152 19.23 6.68 31.09
CA ARG A 152 19.05 6.11 32.43
C ARG A 152 20.15 5.10 32.76
N HIS A 153 20.47 4.18 31.85
CA HIS A 153 21.55 3.20 32.07
C HIS A 153 22.92 3.83 32.28
N ASN A 154 23.23 4.93 31.59
CA ASN A 154 24.50 5.64 31.76
C ASN A 154 24.57 6.51 33.03
N GLN A 155 23.45 6.80 33.71
CA GLN A 155 23.45 7.50 34.99
C GLN A 155 23.68 6.59 36.21
N PHE A 156 23.53 5.27 36.05
CA PHE A 156 23.76 4.28 37.11
C PHE A 156 25.08 3.50 36.95
N LYS A 157 25.96 3.94 36.04
CA LYS A 157 27.36 3.50 35.90
C LYS A 157 28.28 4.59 36.42
#